data_AF-A0A6J5BV42-F1
#
_entry.id   AF-A0A6J5BV42-F1
#
_cell.length_a   1.000
_cell.length_b   1.000
_cell.length_c   1.000
_cell.angle_alpha   90.00
_cell.angle_beta   90.00
_cell.angle_gamma   90.00
#
_symmetry.space_group_name_H-M   'P 1'
#
loop_
_entity.id
_entity.type
_entity.pdbx_description
1 polymer ?
#
loop_
_entity_poly.entity_id
_entity_poly.type
_entity_poly.pdbx_seq_one_letter_code
_entity_poly.pdbx_strand_id
1 'polypeptide(L)'
;MTTARPARFVARAVESSTGPAGPAGICPEALALLAGYRLPDRTVAALRRMVTLRQLAAALVMVGEDNCSGDLARALLAATRASQRADDPRGRQSDRHRARLLSRMEKGLTHMQETVRFLTPSYHDDLCCLALAASFVRGWMRDDVVTAWLQSHTPGAATTLGRLVSASETATAPKRRMKLPYAPATQTAYRKRR
;
A
#
# COMPACT_ATOMS: atom_id res chain seq x y z
N MET A 1 31.01 16.20 8.06
CA MET A 1 29.63 16.59 8.42
C MET A 1 28.90 17.01 7.16
N THR A 2 28.11 16.11 6.57
CA THR A 2 27.28 16.39 5.39
C THR A 2 25.97 16.99 5.87
N THR A 3 25.83 18.31 5.78
CA THR A 3 24.57 19.00 6.06
C THR A 3 23.52 18.56 5.04
N ALA A 4 22.50 17.83 5.47
CA ALA A 4 21.37 17.45 4.64
C ALA A 4 20.69 18.72 4.09
N ARG A 5 20.75 18.93 2.78
CA ARG A 5 20.02 20.03 2.14
C ARG A 5 18.51 19.75 2.31
N PRO A 6 17.71 20.72 2.77
CA PRO A 6 16.27 20.53 2.85
C PRO A 6 15.73 20.24 1.44
N ALA A 7 14.82 19.28 1.35
CA ALA A 7 14.13 19.00 0.10
C ALA A 7 13.45 20.29 -0.38
N ARG A 8 13.68 20.61 -1.66
CA ARG A 8 13.17 21.80 -2.33
C ARG A 8 11.67 21.63 -2.58
N PHE A 9 10.89 21.62 -1.51
CA PHE A 9 9.45 21.61 -1.59
C PHE A 9 9.03 22.93 -2.24
N VAL A 10 8.23 22.80 -3.30
CA VAL A 10 7.71 23.92 -4.06
C VAL A 10 6.82 24.73 -3.14
N ALA A 11 7.27 25.94 -2.78
CA ALA A 11 6.47 26.87 -2.01
C ALA A 11 5.22 27.23 -2.80
N ARG A 12 4.05 27.08 -2.15
CA ARG A 12 2.79 27.68 -2.59
C ARG A 12 3.05 29.17 -2.80
N ALA A 13 2.81 29.68 -4.00
CA ALA A 13 2.96 31.10 -4.25
C ALA A 13 1.79 31.81 -3.57
N VAL A 14 2.07 32.66 -2.59
CA VAL A 14 1.05 33.45 -1.86
C VAL A 14 0.51 34.60 -2.72
N GLU A 15 1.12 34.88 -3.87
CA GLU A 15 0.76 36.03 -4.72
C GLU A 15 0.36 35.60 -6.13
N SER A 16 -0.93 35.81 -6.43
CA SER A 16 -1.52 35.73 -7.76
C SER A 16 -1.11 36.94 -8.60
N SER A 17 -0.03 36.82 -9.38
CA SER A 17 0.25 37.80 -10.44
C SER A 17 -0.51 37.44 -11.71
N THR A 18 -1.51 38.27 -11.99
CA THR A 18 -2.35 38.37 -13.18
C THR A 18 -1.57 38.50 -14.51
N GLY A 19 -1.71 37.50 -15.40
CA GLY A 19 -1.75 37.55 -16.89
C GLY A 19 -0.51 37.97 -17.71
N PRO A 20 -0.46 37.68 -19.04
CA PRO A 20 -1.02 36.57 -19.82
C PRO A 20 0.10 35.67 -20.41
N ALA A 21 -0.31 34.60 -21.12
CA ALA A 21 0.51 33.53 -21.68
C ALA A 21 1.09 32.56 -20.62
N GLY A 22 0.20 31.69 -20.12
CA GLY A 22 0.66 30.42 -19.55
C GLY A 22 1.60 29.70 -20.53
N PRO A 23 2.60 28.94 -20.05
CA PRO A 23 3.58 28.27 -20.92
C PRO A 23 2.89 27.53 -22.06
N ALA A 24 3.14 27.97 -23.29
CA ALA A 24 2.54 27.40 -24.51
C ALA A 24 2.64 25.87 -24.52
N GLY A 25 1.53 25.15 -24.72
CA GLY A 25 1.51 23.68 -24.77
C GLY A 25 1.04 22.95 -23.50
N ILE A 26 0.57 23.66 -22.47
CA ILE A 26 -0.19 23.08 -21.35
C ILE A 26 -1.67 23.46 -21.50
N CYS A 27 -2.56 22.52 -21.18
CA CYS A 27 -4.01 22.78 -21.16
C CYS A 27 -4.37 23.91 -20.20
N PRO A 28 -5.27 24.82 -20.59
CA PRO A 28 -5.67 25.95 -19.74
C PRO A 28 -6.29 25.48 -18.42
N GLU A 29 -7.02 24.36 -18.44
CA GLU A 29 -7.62 23.74 -17.26
C GLU A 29 -6.56 23.21 -16.27
N ALA A 30 -5.54 22.52 -16.77
CA ALA A 30 -4.43 22.03 -15.96
C ALA A 30 -3.60 23.21 -15.40
N LEU A 31 -3.46 24.28 -16.17
CA LEU A 31 -2.76 25.49 -15.75
C LEU A 31 -3.52 26.26 -14.66
N ALA A 32 -4.86 26.32 -14.74
CA ALA A 32 -5.71 26.91 -13.71
C ALA A 32 -5.55 26.19 -12.36
N LEU A 33 -5.45 24.86 -12.37
CA LEU A 33 -5.20 24.07 -11.15
C LEU A 33 -3.82 24.31 -10.55
N LEU A 34 -2.82 24.59 -11.38
CA LEU A 34 -1.43 24.78 -10.96
C LEU A 34 -1.07 26.26 -10.68
N ALA A 35 -2.00 27.19 -10.86
CA ALA A 35 -1.76 28.63 -10.73
C ALA A 35 -1.27 29.06 -9.32
N GLY A 36 -1.59 28.29 -8.28
CA GLY A 36 -1.13 28.53 -6.91
C GLY A 36 0.29 28.03 -6.59
N TYR A 37 0.97 27.40 -7.55
CA TYR A 37 2.26 26.74 -7.35
C TYR A 37 3.36 27.35 -8.22
N ARG A 38 4.56 27.51 -7.65
CA ARG A 38 5.74 27.87 -8.46
C ARG A 38 6.22 26.66 -9.25
N LEU A 39 5.88 26.60 -10.52
CA LEU A 39 6.25 25.49 -11.40
C LEU A 39 7.73 25.58 -11.83
N PRO A 40 8.58 24.60 -11.51
CA PRO A 40 9.91 24.50 -12.09
C PRO A 40 9.85 24.26 -13.61
N ASP A 41 10.80 24.76 -14.41
CA ASP A 41 10.81 24.50 -15.87
C ASP A 41 10.76 23.00 -16.23
N ARG A 42 11.33 22.16 -15.36
CA ARG A 42 11.30 20.70 -15.49
C ARG A 42 9.90 20.10 -15.38
N THR A 43 8.99 20.69 -14.60
CA THR A 43 7.59 20.22 -14.54
C THR A 43 6.84 20.62 -15.78
N VAL A 44 7.00 21.86 -16.24
CA VAL A 44 6.38 22.38 -17.47
C VAL A 44 6.81 21.53 -18.66
N ALA A 45 8.11 21.24 -18.77
CA ALA A 45 8.66 20.36 -19.79
C ALA A 45 8.10 18.93 -19.70
N ALA A 46 7.90 18.37 -18.50
CA ALA A 46 7.34 17.04 -18.34
C ALA A 46 5.84 16.97 -18.69
N LEU A 47 5.05 17.99 -18.34
CA LEU A 47 3.63 18.08 -18.63
C LEU A 47 3.37 18.28 -20.14
N ARG A 48 4.17 19.11 -20.82
CA ARG A 48 4.09 19.30 -22.28
C ARG A 48 4.21 18.00 -23.08
N ARG A 49 4.89 17.00 -22.53
CA ARG A 49 5.11 15.68 -23.14
C ARG A 49 3.93 14.72 -22.95
N MET A 50 2.86 15.14 -22.27
CA MET A 50 1.63 14.38 -22.04
C MET A 50 0.49 14.94 -22.89
N VAL A 51 -0.47 14.08 -23.27
CA VAL A 51 -1.73 14.48 -23.92
C VAL A 51 -2.58 15.33 -22.95
N THR A 52 -3.40 16.21 -23.50
CA THR A 52 -4.25 17.17 -22.78
C THR A 52 -5.01 16.59 -21.58
N LEU A 53 -5.76 15.51 -21.79
CA LEU A 53 -6.49 14.81 -20.70
C LEU A 53 -5.55 14.27 -19.61
N ARG A 54 -4.34 13.84 -19.99
CA ARG A 54 -3.35 13.33 -19.03
C ARG A 54 -2.65 14.46 -18.27
N GLN A 55 -2.43 15.61 -18.89
CA GLN A 55 -1.92 16.81 -18.22
C GLN A 55 -2.83 17.22 -17.06
N LEU A 56 -4.16 17.21 -17.28
CA LEU A 56 -5.14 17.52 -16.25
C LEU A 56 -5.09 16.51 -15.08
N ALA A 57 -5.10 15.21 -15.40
CA ALA A 57 -5.01 14.16 -14.39
C ALA A 57 -3.69 14.23 -13.59
N ALA A 58 -2.57 14.52 -14.26
CA ALA A 58 -1.28 14.69 -13.60
C ALA A 58 -1.28 15.92 -12.69
N ALA A 59 -1.87 17.04 -13.13
CA ALA A 59 -2.03 18.24 -12.32
C ALA A 59 -2.85 17.98 -11.05
N LEU A 60 -3.97 17.26 -11.15
CA LEU A 60 -4.78 16.87 -10.00
C LEU A 60 -4.00 16.04 -8.97
N VAL A 61 -3.18 15.08 -9.43
CA VAL A 61 -2.32 14.27 -8.55
C VAL A 61 -1.25 15.14 -7.88
N MET A 62 -0.62 16.04 -8.63
CA MET A 62 0.42 16.94 -8.10
C MET A 62 -0.13 17.91 -7.05
N VAL A 63 -1.36 18.41 -7.24
CA VAL A 63 -2.05 19.27 -6.26
C VAL A 63 -2.51 18.46 -5.05
N GLY A 64 -3.03 17.24 -5.25
CA GLY A 64 -3.45 16.36 -4.15
C GLY A 64 -2.30 15.98 -3.21
N GLU A 65 -1.10 15.79 -3.76
CA GLU A 65 0.13 15.51 -3.00
C GLU A 65 0.85 16.78 -2.51
N ASP A 66 0.28 17.97 -2.75
CA ASP A 66 0.87 19.29 -2.49
C ASP A 66 2.34 19.41 -2.99
N ASN A 67 2.65 18.73 -4.11
CA ASN A 67 4.01 18.54 -4.59
C ASN A 67 4.12 18.77 -6.09
N CYS A 68 4.38 20.02 -6.48
CA CYS A 68 4.62 20.38 -7.87
C CYS A 68 6.10 20.25 -8.29
N SER A 69 6.83 19.23 -7.81
CA SER A 69 8.25 19.05 -8.14
C SER A 69 8.48 18.47 -9.54
N GLY A 70 9.62 18.85 -10.14
CA GLY A 70 10.08 18.30 -11.43
C GLY A 70 10.33 16.80 -11.42
N ASP A 71 10.59 16.23 -10.25
CA ASP A 71 10.83 14.80 -10.08
C ASP A 71 9.52 14.01 -10.10
N LEU A 72 8.49 14.50 -9.39
CA LEU A 72 7.15 13.90 -9.45
C LEU A 72 6.57 13.98 -10.86
N ALA A 73 6.69 15.13 -11.54
CA ALA A 73 6.20 15.29 -12.91
C ALA A 73 6.88 14.31 -13.90
N ARG A 74 8.19 14.05 -13.74
CA ARG A 74 8.91 13.04 -14.54
C ARG A 74 8.50 11.61 -14.19
N ALA A 75 8.24 11.31 -12.93
CA ALA A 75 7.73 10.00 -12.50
C ALA A 75 6.34 9.74 -13.11
N LEU A 76 5.44 10.74 -13.06
CA LEU A 76 4.13 10.68 -13.69
C LEU A 76 4.24 10.51 -15.21
N LEU A 77 5.19 11.19 -15.85
CA LEU A 77 5.47 11.02 -17.28
C LEU A 77 5.95 9.61 -17.59
N ALA A 78 6.84 9.04 -16.77
CA ALA A 78 7.36 7.68 -16.95
C ALA A 78 6.28 6.61 -16.77
N ALA A 79 5.33 6.82 -15.85
CA ALA A 79 4.18 5.94 -15.61
C ALA A 79 3.06 6.09 -16.66
N THR A 80 3.07 7.18 -17.44
CA THR A 80 2.06 7.44 -18.47
C THR A 80 2.21 6.47 -19.64
N ARG A 81 1.08 5.89 -20.09
CA ARG A 81 1.02 4.99 -21.25
C ARG A 81 1.43 5.71 -22.53
N ALA A 82 2.00 4.99 -23.50
CA ALA A 82 2.47 5.58 -24.76
C ALA A 82 1.34 6.29 -25.54
N SER A 83 0.10 5.79 -25.47
CA SER A 83 -1.08 6.42 -26.09
C SER A 83 -1.47 7.78 -25.49
N GLN A 84 -0.92 8.14 -24.32
CA GLN A 84 -1.22 9.38 -23.61
C GLN A 84 0.00 10.32 -23.52
N ARG A 85 1.06 10.05 -24.31
CA ARG A 85 2.22 10.96 -24.46
C ARG A 85 2.08 11.75 -25.75
N ALA A 86 2.37 13.05 -25.67
CA ALA A 86 2.39 13.97 -26.81
C ALA A 86 3.71 13.87 -27.60
N ASP A 87 4.78 13.42 -26.96
CA ASP A 87 6.03 13.07 -27.65
C ASP A 87 5.90 11.79 -28.47
N ASP A 88 6.73 11.69 -29.52
CA ASP A 88 6.81 10.55 -30.45
C ASP A 88 6.55 9.20 -29.72
N PRO A 89 5.52 8.43 -30.13
CA PRO A 89 5.13 7.16 -29.50
C PRO A 89 6.26 6.12 -29.44
N ARG A 90 7.38 6.35 -30.13
CA ARG A 90 8.59 5.50 -30.12
C ARG A 90 9.50 5.64 -28.90
N GLY A 91 9.32 6.63 -28.02
CA GLY A 91 10.28 6.95 -26.94
C GLY A 91 10.55 5.85 -25.90
N ARG A 92 9.72 4.80 -25.84
CA ARG A 92 10.12 3.48 -25.35
C ARG A 92 9.35 2.47 -26.18
N GLN A 93 9.91 2.03 -27.30
CA GLN A 93 9.59 0.69 -27.77
C GLN A 93 9.87 -0.23 -26.60
N SER A 94 8.83 -0.56 -25.84
CA SER A 94 8.90 -1.61 -24.84
C SER A 94 9.32 -2.83 -25.64
N ASP A 95 10.56 -3.24 -25.44
CA ASP A 95 11.08 -4.49 -25.95
C ASP A 95 9.94 -5.50 -25.90
N ARG A 96 9.59 -6.09 -27.05
CA ARG A 96 8.41 -6.98 -27.17
C ARG A 96 8.49 -8.09 -26.13
N HIS A 97 9.71 -8.48 -25.75
CA HIS A 97 9.97 -9.37 -24.64
C HIS A 97 9.53 -8.77 -23.29
N ARG A 98 9.96 -7.55 -22.97
CA ARG A 98 9.59 -6.83 -21.75
C ARG A 98 8.09 -6.57 -21.65
N ALA A 99 7.42 -6.20 -22.75
CA ALA A 99 5.97 -6.03 -22.78
C ALA A 99 5.21 -7.34 -22.51
N ARG A 100 5.67 -8.46 -23.09
CA ARG A 100 5.11 -9.80 -22.80
C ARG A 100 5.33 -10.21 -21.36
N LEU A 101 6.50 -9.91 -20.79
CA LEU A 101 6.82 -10.19 -19.39
C LEU A 101 5.89 -9.41 -18.45
N LEU A 102 5.76 -8.09 -18.66
CA LEU A 102 4.85 -7.24 -17.90
C LEU A 102 3.40 -7.73 -17.99
N SER A 103 2.91 -8.08 -19.18
CA SER A 103 1.54 -8.60 -19.33
C SER A 103 1.32 -9.92 -18.59
N ARG A 104 2.32 -10.82 -18.56
CA ARG A 104 2.24 -12.05 -17.75
C ARG A 104 2.22 -11.74 -16.26
N MET A 105 3.05 -10.80 -15.80
CA MET A 105 3.09 -10.38 -14.41
C MET A 105 1.78 -9.70 -13.99
N GLU A 106 1.22 -8.83 -14.84
CA GLU A 106 -0.07 -8.18 -14.61
C GLU A 106 -1.18 -9.22 -14.42
N LYS A 107 -1.27 -10.21 -15.33
CA LYS A 107 -2.23 -11.31 -15.19
C LYS A 107 -2.02 -12.12 -13.92
N GLY A 108 -0.76 -12.43 -13.58
CA GLY A 108 -0.43 -13.13 -12.34
C GLY A 108 -0.87 -12.35 -11.09
N LEU A 109 -0.63 -11.04 -11.08
CA LEU A 109 -1.03 -10.16 -9.99
C LEU A 109 -2.55 -10.05 -9.88
N THR A 110 -3.27 -9.87 -10.99
CA THR A 110 -4.73 -9.83 -10.98
C THR A 110 -5.31 -11.14 -10.44
N HIS A 111 -4.79 -12.29 -10.89
CA HIS A 111 -5.23 -13.59 -10.40
C HIS A 111 -4.98 -13.77 -8.89
N MET A 112 -3.80 -13.37 -8.39
CA MET A 112 -3.50 -13.41 -6.96
C MET A 112 -4.42 -12.47 -6.16
N GLN A 113 -4.69 -11.26 -6.67
CA GLN A 113 -5.60 -10.31 -6.02
C GLN A 113 -7.03 -10.84 -5.96
N GLU A 114 -7.52 -11.46 -7.04
CA GLU A 114 -8.84 -12.10 -7.09
C GLU A 114 -8.93 -13.27 -6.11
N THR A 115 -7.89 -14.10 -6.04
CA THR A 115 -7.83 -15.23 -5.09
C THR A 115 -7.87 -14.74 -3.65
N VAL A 116 -7.09 -13.71 -3.30
CA VAL A 116 -7.13 -13.11 -1.96
C VAL A 116 -8.51 -12.52 -1.68
N ARG A 117 -9.09 -11.79 -2.63
CA ARG A 117 -10.42 -11.20 -2.48
C ARG A 117 -11.50 -12.26 -2.30
N PHE A 118 -11.40 -13.40 -2.98
CA PHE A 118 -12.33 -14.51 -2.85
C PHE A 118 -12.21 -15.20 -1.48
N LEU A 119 -11.00 -15.34 -0.95
CA LEU A 119 -10.74 -16.00 0.34
C LEU A 119 -10.99 -15.10 1.57
N THR A 120 -10.83 -13.78 1.42
CA THR A 120 -10.99 -12.81 2.52
C THR A 120 -12.36 -12.86 3.22
N PRO A 121 -13.51 -12.91 2.52
CA PRO A 121 -14.81 -12.78 3.18
C PRO A 121 -15.12 -13.93 4.15
N SER A 122 -14.76 -15.18 3.84
CA SER A 122 -15.02 -16.31 4.74
C SER A 122 -13.96 -16.44 5.84
N TYR A 123 -12.75 -15.94 5.59
CA TYR A 123 -11.61 -16.13 6.50
C TYR A 123 -11.88 -15.67 7.94
N HIS A 124 -12.57 -14.54 8.13
CA HIS A 124 -12.83 -14.03 9.48
C HIS A 124 -13.90 -14.85 10.22
N ASP A 125 -14.99 -15.21 9.54
CA ASP A 125 -16.05 -16.04 10.12
C ASP A 125 -15.54 -17.45 10.42
N ASP A 126 -14.76 -18.04 9.52
CA ASP A 126 -14.15 -19.36 9.70
C ASP A 126 -13.20 -19.36 10.90
N LEU A 127 -12.38 -18.31 11.05
CA LEU A 127 -11.52 -18.14 12.21
C LEU A 127 -12.31 -17.97 13.51
N CYS A 128 -13.41 -17.21 13.49
CA CYS A 128 -14.27 -17.03 14.66
C CYS A 128 -14.92 -18.35 15.09
N CYS A 129 -15.51 -19.07 14.13
CA CYS A 129 -16.08 -20.40 14.34
C CYS A 129 -15.03 -21.38 14.88
N LEU A 130 -13.82 -21.37 14.30
CA LEU A 130 -12.73 -22.23 14.74
C LEU A 130 -12.25 -21.87 16.16
N ALA A 131 -12.14 -20.59 16.49
CA ALA A 131 -11.76 -20.13 17.82
C ALA A 131 -12.82 -20.51 18.87
N LEU A 132 -14.10 -20.36 18.54
CA LEU A 132 -15.22 -20.79 19.38
C LEU A 132 -15.21 -22.31 19.58
N ALA A 133 -15.10 -23.09 18.50
CA ALA A 133 -15.02 -24.55 18.58
C ALA A 133 -13.82 -25.01 19.43
N ALA A 134 -12.64 -24.41 19.22
CA ALA A 134 -11.46 -24.69 20.02
C ALA A 134 -11.66 -24.35 21.52
N SER A 135 -12.41 -23.29 21.83
CA SER A 135 -12.74 -22.93 23.21
C SER A 135 -13.65 -23.96 23.90
N PHE A 136 -14.65 -24.49 23.19
CA PHE A 136 -15.53 -25.55 23.69
C PHE A 136 -14.76 -26.84 23.93
N VAL A 137 -13.94 -27.26 22.95
CA VAL A 137 -13.10 -28.45 23.08
C VAL A 137 -12.15 -28.32 24.27
N ARG A 138 -11.56 -27.14 24.49
CA ARG A 138 -10.74 -26.87 25.68
C ARG A 138 -11.55 -26.96 26.97
N GLY A 139 -12.79 -26.47 26.98
CA GLY A 139 -13.71 -26.62 28.10
C GLY A 139 -14.00 -28.09 28.43
N TRP A 140 -14.33 -28.90 27.42
CA TRP A 140 -14.58 -30.34 27.58
C TRP A 140 -13.35 -31.10 28.08
N MET A 141 -12.16 -30.73 27.63
CA MET A 141 -10.91 -31.38 28.04
C MET A 141 -10.44 -30.98 29.45
N ARG A 142 -11.02 -29.93 30.04
CA ARG A 142 -10.73 -29.49 31.41
C ARG A 142 -11.69 -30.08 32.44
N ASP A 143 -12.82 -30.62 32.00
CA ASP A 143 -13.79 -31.28 32.86
C ASP A 143 -13.48 -32.78 32.99
N ASP A 144 -13.18 -33.22 34.21
CA ASP A 144 -12.79 -34.60 34.52
C ASP A 144 -13.92 -35.60 34.20
N VAL A 145 -15.20 -35.20 34.30
CA VAL A 145 -16.34 -36.07 34.03
C VAL A 145 -16.48 -36.30 32.51
N VAL A 146 -16.38 -35.21 31.74
CA VAL A 146 -16.50 -35.26 30.27
C VAL A 146 -15.32 -36.01 29.66
N THR A 147 -14.11 -35.79 30.17
CA THR A 147 -12.92 -36.52 29.70
C THR A 147 -12.97 -38.01 30.00
N ALA A 148 -13.39 -38.41 31.21
CA ALA A 148 -13.58 -39.82 31.56
C ALA A 148 -14.66 -40.49 30.69
N TRP A 149 -15.76 -39.78 30.42
CA TRP A 149 -16.81 -40.27 29.51
C TRP A 149 -16.27 -40.46 28.09
N LEU A 150 -15.53 -39.48 27.56
CA LEU A 150 -14.91 -39.56 26.22
C LEU A 150 -13.90 -40.71 26.11
N GLN A 151 -13.09 -40.94 27.15
CA GLN A 151 -12.13 -42.05 27.19
C GLN A 151 -12.82 -43.40 27.20
N SER A 152 -13.97 -43.52 27.89
CA SER A 152 -14.72 -44.78 27.98
C SER A 152 -15.45 -45.15 26.68
N HIS A 153 -16.01 -44.16 25.95
CA HIS A 153 -16.80 -44.42 24.74
C HIS A 153 -15.97 -44.33 23.45
N THR A 154 -15.04 -43.37 23.36
CA THR A 154 -14.27 -43.07 22.13
C THR A 154 -12.83 -42.64 22.45
N PRO A 155 -11.95 -43.57 22.87
CA PRO A 155 -10.58 -43.23 23.30
C PRO A 155 -9.74 -42.58 22.18
N GLY A 156 -9.99 -42.92 20.91
CA GLY A 156 -9.33 -42.29 19.78
C GLY A 156 -9.64 -40.80 19.64
N ALA A 157 -10.89 -40.40 19.86
CA ALA A 157 -11.32 -39.00 19.81
C ALA A 157 -10.76 -38.20 20.99
N ALA A 158 -10.72 -38.80 22.19
CA ALA A 158 -10.12 -38.16 23.37
C ALA A 158 -8.63 -37.82 23.14
N THR A 159 -7.89 -38.72 22.52
CA THR A 159 -6.45 -38.55 22.24
C THR A 159 -6.20 -37.45 21.20
N THR A 160 -7.00 -37.39 20.13
CA THR A 160 -6.87 -36.36 19.09
C THR A 160 -7.23 -34.97 19.61
N LEU A 161 -8.32 -34.86 20.38
CA LEU A 161 -8.72 -33.60 21.02
C LEU A 161 -7.66 -33.12 22.02
N GLY A 162 -7.08 -34.01 22.82
CA GLY A 162 -6.00 -33.66 23.77
C GLY A 162 -4.77 -33.09 23.08
N ARG A 163 -4.39 -33.69 21.94
CA ARG A 163 -3.30 -33.19 21.11
C ARG A 163 -3.62 -31.82 20.50
N LEU A 164 -4.86 -31.60 20.05
CA LEU A 164 -5.31 -30.33 19.49
C LEU A 164 -5.32 -29.21 20.54
N VAL A 165 -5.79 -29.49 21.75
CA VAL A 165 -5.77 -28.52 22.85
C VAL A 165 -4.32 -28.13 23.19
N SER A 166 -3.43 -29.12 23.35
CA SER A 166 -2.00 -28.88 23.62
C SER A 166 -1.33 -28.03 22.53
N ALA A 167 -1.64 -28.29 21.25
CA ALA A 167 -1.16 -27.49 20.14
C ALA A 167 -1.72 -26.05 20.16
N SER A 168 -2.98 -25.87 20.54
CA SER A 168 -3.61 -24.54 20.64
C SER A 168 -3.05 -23.69 21.78
N GLU A 169 -2.70 -24.31 22.91
CA GLU A 169 -2.13 -23.62 24.07
C GLU A 169 -0.69 -23.16 23.79
N THR A 170 0.10 -24.00 23.13
CA THR A 170 1.47 -23.64 22.72
C THR A 170 1.53 -22.58 21.63
N ALA A 171 0.48 -22.44 20.81
CA ALA A 171 0.36 -21.36 19.82
C ALA A 171 0.09 -19.98 20.44
N THR A 172 -0.45 -19.93 21.66
CA THR A 172 -0.82 -18.67 22.34
C THR A 172 0.41 -17.90 22.85
N ALA A 173 1.52 -18.58 23.11
CA ALA A 173 2.76 -17.95 23.58
C ALA A 173 3.80 -17.88 22.42
N PRO A 174 4.09 -16.68 21.87
CA PRO A 174 5.17 -16.56 20.90
C PRO A 174 6.50 -16.90 21.59
N LYS A 175 7.09 -18.04 21.23
CA LYS A 175 8.38 -18.53 21.80
C LYS A 175 9.53 -17.52 21.63
N ARG A 176 9.43 -16.59 20.68
CA ARG A 176 10.35 -15.46 20.51
C ARG A 176 9.56 -14.20 20.22
N ARG A 177 9.84 -13.12 20.95
CA ARG A 177 9.37 -11.78 20.58
C ARG A 177 9.94 -11.44 19.19
N MET A 178 9.07 -11.13 18.24
CA MET A 178 9.46 -10.68 16.91
C MET A 178 10.20 -9.34 17.05
N LYS A 179 11.48 -9.31 16.69
CA LYS A 179 12.25 -8.06 16.64
C LYS A 179 11.82 -7.29 15.40
N LEU A 180 10.88 -6.37 15.56
CA LEU A 180 10.50 -5.44 14.49
C LEU A 180 11.70 -4.50 14.22
N PRO A 181 12.11 -4.29 12.96
CA PRO A 181 13.20 -3.36 12.60
C PRO A 181 12.95 -1.92 13.05
N TYR A 182 11.69 -1.58 13.29
CA TYR A 182 11.27 -0.29 13.85
C TYR A 182 10.43 -0.56 15.11
N ALA A 183 11.10 -0.80 16.22
CA ALA A 183 10.46 -0.67 17.53
C ALA A 183 10.41 0.82 17.86
N PRO A 184 9.24 1.44 18.08
CA PRO A 184 9.18 2.81 18.55
C PRO A 184 9.93 2.90 19.88
N ALA A 185 10.81 3.90 20.01
CA ALA A 185 11.56 4.13 21.24
C ALA A 185 10.57 4.14 22.40
N THR A 186 10.76 3.24 23.37
CA THR A 186 9.98 3.20 24.60
C THR A 186 9.95 4.61 25.19
N GLN A 187 8.77 5.20 25.31
CA GLN A 187 8.52 6.46 26.03
C GLN A 187 8.80 6.25 27.52
N THR A 188 10.07 6.10 27.90
CA THR A 188 10.52 6.08 29.30
C THR A 188 11.21 7.38 29.70
N ALA A 189 11.24 8.40 28.83
CA ALA A 189 12.00 9.64 29.06
C ALA A 189 11.15 10.91 29.33
N TYR A 190 9.83 10.81 29.57
CA TYR A 190 8.99 11.96 29.95
C TYR A 190 8.30 11.76 31.32
N ARG A 191 9.08 11.38 32.34
CA ARG A 191 8.66 11.53 33.74
C ARG A 191 9.86 11.87 34.61
N LYS A 192 10.31 13.13 34.54
CA LYS A 192 10.91 13.89 35.66
C LYS A 192 11.28 15.30 35.22
N ARG A 193 10.33 16.21 35.37
CA ARG A 193 10.60 17.59 35.82
C ARG A 193 9.56 17.91 36.89
N ARG A 194 9.95 17.67 38.13
CA ARG A 194 9.51 18.43 39.30
C ARG A 194 10.79 18.99 39.91
#